data_AF-A0A7R9HS26-F1
#
_entry.id   AF-A0A7R9HS26-F1
#
_cell.length_a   1.000
_cell.length_b   1.000
_cell.length_c   1.000
_cell.angle_alpha   90.00
_cell.angle_beta   90.00
_cell.angle_gamma   90.00
#
_symmetry.space_group_name_H-M   'P 1'
#
loop_
_entity.id
_entity.type
_entity.pdbx_description
1 polymer ?
#
loop_
_entity_poly.entity_id
_entity_poly.type
_entity_poly.pdbx_seq_one_letter_code
_entity_poly.pdbx_strand_id
1 'polypeptide(L)'
;MSSGHPNIRVFISHGGQLSTIESVHCGVPMIVIPVYGDQPVNAGAVAAAGMALRLDYHTLTKKRLLERLHVVLNNTEGPSSLFTLERFLSGCSRSKCKSD
;
A
#
# COMPACT_ATOMS: atom_id res chain seq x y z
N MET A 1 11.84 4.61 -1.00
CA MET A 1 11.71 3.64 0.10
C MET A 1 12.90 2.70 -0.01
N SER A 2 14.10 3.27 0.14
CA SER A 2 15.33 2.70 -0.41
C SER A 2 15.96 1.57 0.43
N SER A 3 15.37 1.23 1.58
CA SER A 3 15.89 0.18 2.45
C SER A 3 14.70 -0.47 3.15
N GLY A 4 14.14 -1.52 2.52
CA GLY A 4 12.92 -2.21 2.96
C GLY A 4 13.08 -2.88 4.33
N HIS A 5 13.00 -2.10 5.40
CA HIS A 5 13.19 -2.57 6.76
C HIS A 5 12.11 -3.63 7.12
N PRO A 6 12.48 -4.77 7.73
CA PRO A 6 11.58 -5.91 7.93
C PRO A 6 10.37 -5.60 8.83
N ASN A 7 10.44 -4.52 9.63
CA ASN A 7 9.35 -4.09 10.50
C ASN A 7 8.36 -3.13 9.82
N ILE A 8 8.56 -2.78 8.55
CA ILE A 8 7.59 -1.94 7.82
C ILE A 8 6.37 -2.80 7.49
N ARG A 9 5.22 -2.38 7.99
CA ARG A 9 3.94 -3.10 7.83
C ARG A 9 3.02 -2.44 6.81
N VAL A 10 3.11 -1.12 6.66
CA VAL A 10 2.28 -0.30 5.77
C VAL A 10 3.11 0.86 5.27
N PHE A 11 2.94 1.24 4.01
CA PHE A 11 3.56 2.42 3.43
C PHE A 11 2.52 3.45 3.00
N ILE A 12 2.61 4.68 3.51
CA ILE A 12 1.71 5.79 3.14
C ILE A 12 2.45 6.68 2.15
N SER A 13 1.86 6.91 0.97
CA SER A 13 2.50 7.66 -0.11
C SER A 13 1.49 8.50 -0.88
N HIS A 14 1.99 9.50 -1.62
CA HIS A 14 1.18 10.24 -2.58
C HIS A 14 0.95 9.45 -3.89
N GLY A 15 1.61 8.31 -4.09
CA GLY A 15 1.43 7.49 -5.30
C GLY A 15 2.40 7.86 -6.44
N GLY A 16 3.58 8.38 -6.12
CA GLY A 16 4.66 8.52 -7.10
C GLY A 16 5.06 7.14 -7.66
N GLN A 17 5.39 7.09 -8.94
CA GLN A 17 5.62 5.83 -9.67
C GLN A 17 6.71 4.95 -9.02
N LEU A 18 7.86 5.52 -8.69
CA LEU A 18 8.97 4.77 -8.09
C LEU A 18 8.63 4.20 -6.71
N SER A 19 8.03 5.02 -5.84
CA SER A 19 7.60 4.58 -4.51
C SER A 19 6.54 3.48 -4.55
N THR A 20 5.68 3.55 -5.57
CA THR A 20 4.65 2.54 -5.83
C THR A 20 5.29 1.22 -6.24
N ILE A 21 6.27 1.26 -7.13
CA ILE A 21 7.03 0.07 -7.59
C ILE A 21 7.81 -0.57 -6.43
N GLU A 22 8.53 0.23 -5.63
CA GLU A 22 9.28 -0.28 -4.47
C GLU A 22 8.38 -1.00 -3.46
N SER A 23 7.20 -0.46 -3.18
CA SER A 23 6.27 -1.07 -2.23
C SER A 23 5.71 -2.40 -2.74
N VAL A 24 5.37 -2.45 -4.03
CA VAL A 24 4.92 -3.69 -4.68
C VAL A 24 6.05 -4.71 -4.69
N HIS A 25 7.29 -4.28 -4.99
CA HIS A 25 8.46 -5.14 -4.99
C HIS A 25 8.74 -5.75 -3.60
N CYS A 26 8.63 -4.96 -2.53
CA CYS A 26 8.80 -5.45 -1.16
C CYS A 26 7.55 -6.11 -0.56
N GLY A 27 6.44 -6.20 -1.30
CA GLY A 27 5.20 -6.80 -0.80
C GLY A 27 4.59 -6.06 0.39
N VAL A 28 4.85 -4.75 0.52
CA VAL A 28 4.32 -3.91 1.58
C VAL A 28 3.01 -3.27 1.08
N PRO A 29 1.88 -3.46 1.78
CA PRO A 29 0.62 -2.83 1.41
C PRO A 29 0.69 -1.31 1.62
N MET A 30 -0.04 -0.57 0.78
CA MET A 30 0.03 0.89 0.74
C MET A 30 -1.29 1.59 1.10
N ILE A 31 -1.17 2.80 1.63
CA ILE A 31 -2.26 3.80 1.61
C ILE A 31 -1.80 4.93 0.70
N VAL A 32 -2.55 5.21 -0.36
CA VAL A 32 -2.19 6.19 -1.37
C VAL A 32 -3.10 7.40 -1.30
N ILE A 33 -2.51 8.58 -1.14
CA ILE A 33 -3.21 9.87 -1.06
C ILE A 33 -2.74 10.73 -2.25
N PRO A 34 -3.32 10.55 -3.45
CA PRO A 34 -2.88 11.29 -4.62
C PRO A 34 -3.24 12.78 -4.48
N VAL A 35 -2.29 13.63 -4.87
CA VAL A 35 -2.38 15.09 -4.79
C VAL A 35 -2.45 15.69 -6.19
N TYR A 36 -1.59 15.26 -7.11
CA TYR A 36 -1.50 15.89 -8.44
C TYR A 36 -0.86 14.99 -9.51
N GLY A 37 -1.08 15.31 -10.79
CA GLY A 37 -0.38 14.69 -11.92
C GLY A 37 -0.79 13.25 -12.19
N ASP A 38 0.20 12.36 -12.32
CA ASP A 38 0.06 10.93 -12.60
C ASP A 38 -0.31 10.09 -11.37
N GLN A 39 -0.23 10.69 -10.18
CA GLN A 39 -0.51 10.04 -8.89
C GLN A 39 -1.88 9.34 -8.81
N PRO A 40 -3.00 9.91 -9.30
CA PRO A 40 -4.30 9.24 -9.27
C PRO A 40 -4.32 7.97 -10.14
N VAL A 41 -3.58 7.98 -11.27
CA VAL A 41 -3.47 6.84 -12.18
C VAL A 41 -2.67 5.73 -11.53
N ASN A 42 -1.51 6.06 -10.96
CA ASN A 42 -0.69 5.11 -10.19
C ASN A 42 -1.48 4.52 -9.02
N ALA A 43 -2.18 5.37 -8.26
CA ALA A 43 -3.04 4.94 -7.16
C ALA A 43 -4.14 3.96 -7.63
N GLY A 44 -4.75 4.23 -8.79
CA GLY A 44 -5.73 3.35 -9.41
C GLY A 44 -5.13 1.99 -9.78
N ALA A 45 -3.94 1.98 -10.38
CA ALA A 45 -3.25 0.75 -10.78
C ALA A 45 -2.93 -0.15 -9.57
N VAL A 46 -2.37 0.39 -8.48
CA VAL A 46 -2.07 -0.42 -7.29
C VAL A 46 -3.28 -0.77 -6.45
N ALA A 47 -4.32 0.05 -6.46
CA ALA A 47 -5.60 -0.31 -5.84
C ALA A 47 -6.26 -1.47 -6.61
N ALA A 48 -6.24 -1.44 -7.95
CA ALA A 48 -6.73 -2.53 -8.79
C ALA A 48 -5.92 -3.82 -8.62
N ALA A 49 -4.61 -3.71 -8.37
CA ALA A 49 -3.75 -4.83 -8.00
C ALA A 49 -4.02 -5.37 -6.57
N GLY A 50 -4.91 -4.74 -5.80
CA GLY A 50 -5.22 -5.13 -4.41
C GLY A 50 -4.11 -4.85 -3.41
N MET A 51 -3.12 -4.03 -3.78
CA MET A 51 -1.94 -3.72 -2.96
C MET A 51 -2.07 -2.38 -2.23
N ALA A 52 -3.09 -1.57 -2.54
CA ALA A 52 -3.24 -0.24 -1.98
C ALA A 52 -4.69 0.16 -1.66
N LEU A 53 -4.86 0.98 -0.63
CA LEU A 53 -6.08 1.74 -0.38
C LEU A 53 -5.90 3.18 -0.85
N ARG A 54 -6.78 3.64 -1.74
CA ARG A 54 -6.80 5.05 -2.16
C ARG A 54 -7.63 5.89 -1.22
N LEU A 55 -7.07 6.99 -0.73
CA LEU A 55 -7.76 8.03 0.02
C LEU A 55 -7.76 9.32 -0.77
N ASP A 56 -8.90 9.97 -0.87
CA ASP A 56 -9.03 11.25 -1.54
C ASP A 56 -8.49 12.37 -0.63
N TYR A 57 -7.58 13.19 -1.16
CA TYR A 57 -6.92 14.27 -0.43
C TYR A 57 -7.92 15.34 0.06
N HIS A 58 -8.92 15.70 -0.73
CA HIS A 58 -9.91 16.73 -0.37
C HIS A 58 -10.86 16.27 0.74
N THR A 59 -11.11 14.97 0.83
CA THR A 59 -12.00 14.40 1.85
C THR A 59 -11.23 13.70 2.99
N LEU A 60 -9.92 13.93 3.06
CA LEU A 60 -9.04 13.32 4.05
C LEU A 60 -9.34 13.89 5.42
N THR A 61 -9.58 13.01 6.38
CA THR A 61 -9.71 13.36 7.79
C THR A 61 -8.86 12.42 8.63
N LYS A 62 -8.42 12.89 9.80
CA LYS A 62 -7.68 12.07 10.77
C LYS A 62 -8.42 10.75 11.06
N LYS A 63 -9.73 10.82 11.26
CA LYS A 63 -10.58 9.65 11.52
C LYS A 63 -10.52 8.64 10.38
N ARG A 64 -10.73 9.09 9.14
CA ARG A 64 -10.67 8.21 7.96
C ARG A 64 -9.29 7.59 7.77
N LEU A 65 -8.22 8.35 7.98
CA LEU A 65 -6.87 7.82 7.86
C LEU A 65 -6.61 6.72 8.89
N LEU A 66 -6.98 6.94 10.16
CA LEU A 66 -6.81 5.95 11.23
C LEU A 66 -7.66 4.70 11.00
N GLU A 67 -8.90 4.86 10.54
CA GLU A 67 -9.76 3.73 10.16
C GLU A 67 -9.12 2.88 9.06
N ARG A 68 -8.61 3.51 7.98
CA ARG A 68 -7.94 2.76 6.91
C ARG A 68 -6.63 2.13 7.38
N LEU A 69 -5.86 2.82 8.22
CA LEU A 69 -4.64 2.28 8.78
C LEU A 69 -4.92 1.03 9.63
N HIS A 70 -5.95 1.06 10.49
CA HIS A 70 -6.36 -0.11 11.25
C HIS A 70 -6.80 -1.27 10.36
N VAL A 71 -7.52 -1.01 9.26
CA VAL A 71 -7.92 -2.05 8.30
C VAL A 71 -6.68 -2.75 7.71
N VAL A 72 -5.67 -1.98 7.28
CA VAL A 72 -4.45 -2.55 6.69
C VAL A 72 -3.59 -3.28 7.73
N LEU A 73 -3.53 -2.78 8.97
CA LEU A 73 -2.71 -3.37 10.03
C LEU A 73 -3.32 -4.62 10.66
N ASN A 74 -4.63 -4.63 10.90
CA ASN A 74 -5.29 -5.66 11.71
C ASN A 74 -5.81 -6.84 10.89
N ASN A 75 -5.91 -6.74 9.56
CA ASN A 75 -6.03 -7.86 8.62
C ASN A 75 -7.08 -8.95 8.95
N THR A 76 -8.11 -8.66 9.76
CA THR A 76 -9.14 -9.64 10.13
C THR A 76 -10.54 -9.31 9.61
N GLU A 77 -10.88 -8.05 9.29
CA GLU A 77 -12.30 -7.66 9.13
C GLU A 77 -12.53 -6.57 8.08
N GLY A 78 -12.02 -6.74 6.86
CA GLY A 78 -12.26 -5.83 5.74
C GLY A 78 -12.68 -6.58 4.46
N PRO A 79 -13.86 -6.30 3.87
CA PRO A 79 -14.46 -7.14 2.82
C PRO A 79 -13.79 -7.07 1.43
N SER A 80 -12.60 -6.46 1.27
CA SER A 80 -12.08 -6.20 -0.09
C SER A 80 -10.55 -6.14 -0.28
N SER A 81 -9.71 -6.27 0.75
CA SER A 81 -8.24 -6.14 0.60
C SER A 81 -7.45 -7.41 0.92
N LEU A 82 -8.05 -8.38 1.61
CA LEU A 82 -7.37 -9.62 2.01
C LEU A 82 -7.23 -10.63 0.89
N PHE A 83 -8.17 -10.69 -0.07
CA PHE A 83 -8.19 -11.77 -1.04
C PHE A 83 -7.06 -11.70 -2.09
N THR A 84 -6.35 -10.58 -2.20
CA THR A 84 -5.27 -10.40 -3.18
C THR A 84 -3.87 -10.37 -2.55
N LEU A 85 -3.72 -9.84 -1.34
CA LEU A 85 -2.40 -9.74 -0.69
C LEU A 85 -1.84 -11.13 -0.34
N GLU A 86 -2.66 -12.05 0.14
CA GLU A 86 -2.24 -13.44 0.39
C GLU A 86 -1.84 -14.16 -0.90
N ARG A 87 -2.57 -13.93 -2.00
CA ARG A 87 -2.29 -14.49 -3.33
C ARG A 87 -0.99 -13.95 -3.95
N PHE A 88 -0.63 -12.72 -3.64
CA PHE A 88 0.61 -12.10 -4.10
C PHE A 88 1.80 -12.48 -3.20
N LEU A 89 1.58 -12.52 -1.89
CA LEU A 89 2.59 -12.90 -0.90
C LEU A 89 2.87 -14.42 -0.86
N SER A 90 1.93 -15.28 -1.27
CA SER A 90 2.18 -16.72 -1.40
C SER A 90 3.22 -17.06 -2.46
N GLY A 91 3.48 -16.15 -3.41
CA GLY A 91 4.52 -16.29 -4.44
C GLY A 91 5.85 -15.56 -4.13
N CYS A 92 5.83 -14.58 -3.23
CA CYS A 92 7.00 -13.75 -2.91
C CYS A 92 7.37 -13.89 -1.43
N SER A 93 8.36 -14.73 -1.14
CA SER A 93 9.00 -14.76 0.18
C SER A 93 9.49 -13.35 0.55
N ARG A 94 9.00 -12.82 1.68
CA ARG A 94 9.38 -11.52 2.28
C ARG A 94 10.90 -11.38 2.53
N SER A 95 11.68 -12.44 2.32
CA SER A 95 13.13 -12.45 2.44
C SER A 95 13.87 -11.63 1.37
N LYS A 96 13.19 -11.15 0.31
CA LYS A 96 13.84 -10.52 -0.85
C LYS A 96 14.24 -9.04 -0.70
N CYS A 97 13.71 -8.29 0.26
CA CYS A 97 14.14 -6.90 0.52
C CYS A 97 15.25 -6.77 1.59
N LYS A 98 16.04 -7.83 1.82
CA LYS A 98 17.18 -7.83 2.76
C LYS A 98 18.52 -7.38 2.15
N SER A 99 18.54 -6.88 0.93
CA SER A 99 19.78 -6.58 0.21
C SER A 99 19.81 -5.11 -0.18
N ASP A 100 20.33 -4.28 0.73
CA ASP A 100 21.54 -3.46 0.55
C ASP A 100 21.96 -2.86 1.91
#